data_AF-A0A8V0YUU3-F1
#
_entry.id   AF-A0A8V0YUU3-F1
#
_cell.length_a   1.000
_cell.length_b   1.000
_cell.length_c   1.000
_cell.angle_alpha   90.00
_cell.angle_beta   90.00
_cell.angle_gamma   90.00
#
_symmetry.space_group_name_H-M   'P 1'
#
loop_
_entity.id
_entity.type
_entity.pdbx_description
1 polymer ?
#
loop_
_entity_poly.entity_id
_entity_poly.type
_entity_poly.pdbx_seq_one_letter_code
_entity_poly.pdbx_strand_id
1 'polypeptide(L)'
;MAADAPSTVPVQLVEQPRLLKLKESFIAKFGSAPKFYVRAPGRVNLIGEHIDYCGYAVLPMAIEQDILIAVEPVKTEVVQLANINSSYLDFSTSVNNIQINKSKPQWHNYFLCGLKGIQEHFGLNNPTGMNCLLDGTIPPSSGLSSSSALVCCAGLVTLKANGKTLSKVELAEICTKSERYIGTEGGGMDQSISFLAEEGTAKLIEFRPLRATDVRLPSGAAFVIANSCVEMNKAATSHYNIRVMECRLATKLLSKSKSLDWKKMLRLQDVQASLGVSLEEMLTIVEEVLHPEPYSTEEICKCLGISLEDLRSQILSQNTQNVSTFKLYQRAKHVYSEAARVLEFKKICSEAPDNAIQLLGELMNQSYISCKEMYECSCPELDRLVDICLINLLQGHYMVNCFPTDICVILSDESCSLWLYYRLCFWIDSSSQVLC
;
A
#
# COMPACT_ATOMS: atom_id res chain seq x y z
N MET A 1 5.46 -21.24 -2.41
CA MET A 1 5.04 -20.13 -1.53
C MET A 1 4.52 -18.93 -2.31
N ALA A 2 5.25 -18.36 -3.28
CA ALA A 2 4.74 -17.24 -4.11
C ALA A 2 3.93 -17.66 -5.38
N ALA A 3 4.18 -18.85 -5.92
CA ALA A 3 3.48 -19.39 -7.10
C ALA A 3 2.12 -20.04 -6.76
N ASP A 4 1.78 -20.15 -5.48
CA ASP A 4 0.58 -20.83 -5.02
C ASP A 4 -0.64 -19.92 -5.12
N ALA A 5 -1.81 -20.49 -5.38
CA ALA A 5 -3.08 -19.78 -5.32
C ALA A 5 -3.44 -19.42 -3.86
N PRO A 6 -4.28 -18.40 -3.62
CA PRO A 6 -4.85 -18.15 -2.29
C PRO A 6 -5.56 -19.40 -1.75
N SER A 7 -5.39 -19.68 -0.45
CA SER A 7 -5.96 -20.87 0.17
C SER A 7 -7.48 -20.78 0.28
N THR A 8 -8.12 -21.95 0.25
CA THR A 8 -9.54 -22.12 0.60
C THR A 8 -9.62 -22.82 1.94
N VAL A 9 -10.23 -22.18 2.94
CA VAL A 9 -10.30 -22.68 4.31
C VAL A 9 -11.76 -23.02 4.65
N PRO A 10 -12.07 -24.26 5.05
CA PRO A 10 -13.40 -24.59 5.57
C PRO A 10 -13.58 -23.95 6.94
N VAL A 11 -14.71 -23.27 7.16
CA VAL A 11 -14.97 -22.56 8.42
C VAL A 11 -16.25 -23.03 9.09
N GLN A 12 -16.18 -23.27 10.41
CA GLN A 12 -17.39 -23.49 11.22
C GLN A 12 -17.95 -22.14 11.67
N LEU A 13 -19.04 -21.70 11.02
CA LEU A 13 -19.63 -20.36 11.24
C LEU A 13 -19.98 -20.07 12.71
N VAL A 14 -20.34 -21.09 13.49
CA VAL A 14 -20.73 -20.95 14.91
C VAL A 14 -19.56 -20.48 15.78
N GLU A 15 -18.34 -20.81 15.38
CA GLU A 15 -17.11 -20.45 16.10
C GLU A 15 -16.56 -19.08 15.67
N GLN A 16 -17.21 -18.40 14.71
CA GLN A 16 -16.73 -17.17 14.09
C GLN A 16 -17.83 -16.09 14.14
N PRO A 17 -17.96 -15.33 15.25
CA PRO A 17 -19.06 -14.41 15.48
C PRO A 17 -19.25 -13.36 14.36
N ARG A 18 -18.14 -12.88 13.78
CA ARG A 18 -18.18 -11.91 12.67
C ARG A 18 -18.78 -12.51 11.40
N LEU A 19 -18.41 -13.74 11.04
CA LEU A 19 -18.98 -14.44 9.88
C LEU A 19 -20.47 -14.75 10.08
N LEU A 20 -20.86 -15.14 11.30
CA LEU A 20 -22.26 -15.40 11.64
C LEU A 20 -23.11 -14.12 11.50
N LYS A 21 -22.66 -13.01 12.09
CA LYS A 21 -23.33 -11.71 11.96
C LYS A 21 -23.43 -11.26 10.50
N LEU A 22 -22.36 -11.45 9.72
CA LEU A 22 -22.34 -11.10 8.30
C LEU A 22 -23.31 -11.97 7.50
N LYS A 23 -23.42 -13.27 7.82
CA LYS A 23 -24.40 -14.19 7.22
C LYS A 23 -25.83 -13.75 7.48
N GLU A 24 -26.18 -13.46 8.73
CA GLU A 24 -27.52 -13.03 9.12
C GLU A 24 -27.91 -11.72 8.43
N SER A 25 -26.98 -10.77 8.40
CA SER A 25 -27.15 -9.48 7.71
C SER A 25 -27.30 -9.67 6.19
N PHE A 26 -26.55 -10.60 5.60
CA PHE A 26 -26.64 -10.94 4.18
C PHE A 26 -28.01 -11.52 3.83
N ILE A 27 -28.51 -12.48 4.63
CA ILE A 27 -29.84 -13.07 4.47
C ILE A 27 -30.93 -12.01 4.60
N ALA A 28 -30.82 -11.13 5.60
CA ALA A 28 -31.77 -10.02 5.77
C ALA A 28 -31.76 -9.05 4.57
N LYS A 29 -30.61 -8.86 3.93
CA LYS A 29 -30.43 -7.93 2.80
C LYS A 29 -30.90 -8.51 1.47
N PHE A 30 -30.53 -9.75 1.16
CA PHE A 30 -30.70 -10.36 -0.17
C PHE A 30 -31.70 -11.52 -0.20
N GLY A 31 -32.19 -11.99 0.95
CA GLY A 31 -33.18 -13.07 1.06
C GLY A 31 -32.61 -14.48 0.85
N SER A 32 -31.29 -14.61 0.65
CA SER A 32 -30.57 -15.86 0.40
C SER A 32 -29.33 -15.95 1.31
N ALA A 33 -28.80 -17.16 1.51
CA ALA A 33 -27.55 -17.33 2.23
C ALA A 33 -26.35 -17.08 1.30
N PRO A 34 -25.24 -16.50 1.81
CA PRO A 34 -24.02 -16.38 1.01
C PRO A 34 -23.47 -17.78 0.69
N LYS A 35 -22.86 -17.92 -0.48
CA LYS A 35 -22.27 -19.17 -0.98
C LYS A 35 -20.83 -19.36 -0.52
N PHE A 36 -20.10 -18.27 -0.35
CA PHE A 36 -18.73 -18.25 0.18
C PHE A 36 -18.40 -16.86 0.74
N TYR A 37 -17.26 -16.77 1.42
CA TYR A 37 -16.71 -15.51 1.88
C TYR A 37 -15.29 -15.34 1.38
N VAL A 38 -14.83 -14.10 1.33
CA VAL A 38 -13.43 -13.78 1.02
C VAL A 38 -12.94 -12.74 2.01
N ARG A 39 -11.71 -12.90 2.48
CA ARG A 39 -11.01 -11.86 3.25
C ARG A 39 -9.71 -11.44 2.59
N ALA A 40 -9.36 -10.16 2.75
CA ALA A 40 -8.04 -9.62 2.43
C ALA A 40 -7.60 -8.63 3.53
N PRO A 41 -6.42 -8.81 4.13
CA PRO A 41 -5.97 -7.98 5.24
C PRO A 41 -5.50 -6.60 4.78
N GLY A 42 -5.56 -5.64 5.70
CA GLY A 42 -4.77 -4.42 5.63
C GLY A 42 -3.31 -4.70 5.95
N ARG A 43 -2.52 -3.64 6.11
CA ARG A 43 -1.08 -3.80 6.35
C ARG A 43 -0.44 -2.63 7.07
N VAL A 44 0.70 -2.91 7.66
CA VAL A 44 1.63 -1.95 8.23
C VAL A 44 2.97 -2.10 7.52
N ASN A 45 3.49 -1.03 6.90
CA ASN A 45 4.88 -0.95 6.47
C ASN A 45 5.79 -0.66 7.66
N LEU A 46 6.84 -1.46 7.86
CA LEU A 46 7.76 -1.26 8.97
C LEU A 46 8.86 -0.26 8.61
N ILE A 47 9.27 -0.22 7.34
CA ILE A 47 10.22 0.73 6.75
C ILE A 47 10.19 0.61 5.22
N GLY A 48 10.56 1.67 4.49
CA GLY A 48 10.50 1.72 3.04
C GLY A 48 9.33 2.55 2.52
N GLU A 49 9.13 3.75 3.06
CA GLU A 49 8.00 4.60 2.65
C GLU A 49 8.23 5.30 1.31
N HIS A 50 7.19 5.40 0.48
CA HIS A 50 7.22 6.11 -0.81
C HIS A 50 8.30 5.67 -1.81
N ILE A 51 8.82 4.45 -1.69
CA ILE A 51 9.84 3.91 -2.61
C ILE A 51 9.35 2.76 -3.50
N ASP A 52 8.17 2.20 -3.23
CA ASP A 52 7.62 1.04 -3.96
C ASP A 52 7.30 1.38 -5.42
N TYR A 53 6.65 2.52 -5.70
CA TYR A 53 6.46 3.02 -7.07
C TYR A 53 7.77 3.50 -7.72
N CYS A 54 8.81 3.74 -6.93
CA CYS A 54 10.17 3.98 -7.41
C CYS A 54 10.94 2.69 -7.71
N GLY A 55 10.32 1.52 -7.50
CA GLY A 55 10.84 0.21 -7.86
C GLY A 55 11.77 -0.42 -6.82
N TYR A 56 11.89 0.17 -5.63
CA TYR A 56 12.70 -0.36 -4.54
C TYR A 56 11.91 -1.28 -3.63
N ALA A 57 12.62 -2.21 -3.00
CA ALA A 57 12.02 -3.13 -2.04
C ALA A 57 11.53 -2.40 -0.79
N VAL A 58 10.51 -2.96 -0.15
CA VAL A 58 9.85 -2.44 1.06
C VAL A 58 9.67 -3.55 2.08
N LEU A 59 9.46 -3.21 3.36
CA LEU A 59 9.39 -4.18 4.44
C LEU A 59 8.08 -4.09 5.25
N PRO A 60 6.94 -4.51 4.67
CA PRO A 60 5.66 -4.55 5.38
C PRO A 60 5.37 -5.90 6.05
N MET A 61 4.33 -5.88 6.88
CA MET A 61 3.58 -7.06 7.31
C MET A 61 2.06 -6.80 7.23
N ALA A 62 1.28 -7.85 7.04
CA ALA A 62 -0.18 -7.74 7.14
C ALA A 62 -0.61 -7.53 8.60
N ILE A 63 -1.74 -6.86 8.80
CA ILE A 63 -2.39 -6.76 10.12
C ILE A 63 -3.62 -7.69 10.14
N GLU A 64 -4.19 -7.92 11.32
CA GLU A 64 -5.38 -8.77 11.47
C GLU A 64 -6.64 -8.10 10.92
N GLN A 65 -6.73 -6.77 10.98
CA GLN A 65 -7.86 -6.04 10.43
C GLN A 65 -7.91 -6.25 8.91
N ASP A 66 -9.10 -6.57 8.40
CA ASP A 66 -9.30 -7.00 7.02
C ASP A 66 -10.58 -6.39 6.43
N ILE A 67 -10.73 -6.57 5.12
CA ILE A 67 -12.02 -6.50 4.44
C ILE A 67 -12.53 -7.93 4.29
N LEU A 68 -13.75 -8.17 4.76
CA LEU A 68 -14.47 -9.43 4.64
C LEU A 68 -15.72 -9.23 3.78
N ILE A 69 -15.93 -10.09 2.79
CA ILE A 69 -17.07 -10.01 1.86
C ILE A 69 -17.80 -11.34 1.83
N ALA A 70 -19.10 -11.32 2.13
CA ALA A 70 -20.01 -12.43 1.91
C ALA A 70 -20.60 -12.34 0.50
N VAL A 71 -20.62 -13.45 -0.23
CA VAL A 71 -20.90 -13.45 -1.67
C VAL A 71 -21.91 -14.52 -2.06
N GLU A 72 -22.87 -14.14 -2.90
CA GLU A 72 -23.71 -15.05 -3.66
C GLU A 72 -23.59 -14.75 -5.16
N PRO A 73 -23.02 -15.65 -5.98
CA PRO A 73 -23.10 -15.55 -7.42
C PRO A 73 -24.55 -15.72 -7.90
N VAL A 74 -25.00 -14.82 -8.77
CA VAL A 74 -26.36 -14.82 -9.34
C VAL A 74 -26.32 -15.00 -10.85
N LYS A 75 -27.45 -15.42 -11.44
CA LYS A 75 -27.59 -15.62 -12.89
C LYS A 75 -27.75 -14.32 -13.69
N THR A 76 -28.00 -13.20 -13.02
CA THR A 76 -28.14 -11.89 -13.66
C THR A 76 -26.76 -11.30 -13.97
N GLU A 77 -26.71 -10.31 -14.86
CA GLU A 77 -25.49 -9.56 -15.19
C GLU A 77 -25.32 -8.32 -14.29
N VAL A 78 -25.78 -8.40 -13.04
CA VAL A 78 -25.78 -7.28 -12.10
C VAL A 78 -24.91 -7.64 -10.91
N VAL A 79 -24.05 -6.69 -10.51
CA VAL A 79 -23.39 -6.72 -9.21
C VAL A 79 -24.16 -5.81 -8.26
N GLN A 80 -24.55 -6.34 -7.11
CA GLN A 80 -25.19 -5.61 -6.02
C GLN A 80 -24.24 -5.58 -4.83
N LEU A 81 -23.86 -4.37 -4.40
CA LEU A 81 -22.93 -4.13 -3.32
C LEU A 81 -23.68 -3.46 -2.17
N ALA A 82 -23.57 -4.05 -0.98
CA ALA A 82 -24.05 -3.49 0.27
C ALA A 82 -22.92 -3.51 1.30
N ASN A 83 -23.04 -2.69 2.34
CA ASN A 83 -22.08 -2.63 3.44
C ASN A 83 -22.80 -2.75 4.78
N ILE A 84 -22.19 -3.42 5.76
CA ILE A 84 -22.75 -3.50 7.11
C ILE A 84 -22.73 -2.14 7.82
N ASN A 85 -21.79 -1.27 7.45
CA ASN A 85 -21.74 0.11 7.90
C ASN A 85 -22.61 0.98 6.99
N SER A 86 -23.69 1.52 7.56
CA SER A 86 -24.69 2.33 6.87
C SER A 86 -24.17 3.65 6.31
N SER A 87 -22.98 4.11 6.72
CA SER A 87 -22.31 5.26 6.10
C SER A 87 -21.87 4.97 4.66
N TYR A 88 -21.73 3.71 4.27
CA TYR A 88 -21.44 3.29 2.89
C TYR A 88 -22.72 2.83 2.19
N LEU A 89 -23.32 3.74 1.43
CA LEU A 89 -24.57 3.49 0.71
C LEU A 89 -24.43 2.33 -0.29
N ASP A 90 -25.52 1.56 -0.43
CA ASP A 90 -25.61 0.49 -1.41
C ASP A 90 -25.36 0.99 -2.84
N PHE A 91 -24.87 0.08 -3.68
CA PHE A 91 -24.59 0.36 -5.07
C PHE A 91 -24.90 -0.85 -5.94
N SER A 92 -25.43 -0.62 -7.14
CA SER A 92 -25.64 -1.68 -8.13
C SER A 92 -25.25 -1.20 -9.52
N THR A 93 -24.62 -2.07 -10.30
CA THR A 93 -24.31 -1.81 -11.71
C THR A 93 -24.29 -3.10 -12.52
N SER A 94 -24.33 -2.97 -13.85
CA SER A 94 -24.09 -4.11 -14.74
C SER A 94 -22.60 -4.47 -14.74
N VAL A 95 -22.30 -5.77 -14.70
CA VAL A 95 -20.93 -6.31 -14.81
C VAL A 95 -20.29 -6.06 -16.19
N ASN A 96 -21.10 -5.74 -17.21
CA ASN A 96 -20.64 -5.49 -18.57
C ASN A 96 -20.26 -4.02 -18.83
N ASN A 97 -20.61 -3.08 -17.94
CA ASN A 97 -20.31 -1.66 -18.11
C ASN A 97 -19.78 -1.05 -16.81
N ILE A 98 -18.50 -1.31 -16.53
CA ILE A 98 -17.83 -0.79 -15.34
C ILE A 98 -17.25 0.59 -15.61
N GLN A 99 -17.88 1.60 -14.99
CA GLN A 99 -17.41 2.98 -15.01
C GLN A 99 -16.85 3.35 -13.64
N ILE A 100 -15.56 3.69 -13.60
CA ILE A 100 -14.87 4.10 -12.38
C ILE A 100 -14.68 5.60 -12.44
N ASN A 101 -15.39 6.33 -11.58
CA ASN A 101 -15.29 7.78 -11.51
C ASN A 101 -14.09 8.20 -10.63
N LYS A 102 -13.08 8.78 -11.28
CA LYS A 102 -11.86 9.31 -10.65
C LYS A 102 -12.06 10.65 -9.94
N SER A 103 -13.01 11.48 -10.37
CA SER A 103 -13.18 12.84 -9.83
C SER A 103 -13.89 12.86 -8.48
N LYS A 104 -14.71 11.85 -8.19
CA LYS A 104 -15.38 11.67 -6.90
C LYS A 104 -15.29 10.20 -6.48
N PRO A 105 -14.16 9.74 -5.92
CA PRO A 105 -13.97 8.35 -5.55
C PRO A 105 -15.00 7.95 -4.49
N GLN A 106 -15.89 7.02 -4.85
CA GLN A 106 -16.84 6.39 -3.93
C GLN A 106 -16.28 5.03 -3.49
N TRP A 107 -16.72 4.53 -2.33
CA TRP A 107 -16.20 3.27 -1.78
C TRP A 107 -16.35 2.08 -2.76
N HIS A 108 -17.48 2.00 -3.48
CA HIS A 108 -17.73 0.93 -4.46
C HIS A 108 -16.76 0.97 -5.65
N ASN A 109 -16.17 2.13 -5.98
CA ASN A 109 -15.21 2.22 -7.07
C ASN A 109 -13.96 1.35 -6.82
N TYR A 110 -13.55 1.17 -5.56
CA TYR A 110 -12.45 0.25 -5.22
C TYR A 110 -12.82 -1.21 -5.47
N PHE A 111 -14.06 -1.62 -5.15
CA PHE A 111 -14.56 -2.94 -5.52
C PHE A 111 -14.54 -3.12 -7.05
N LEU A 112 -15.01 -2.10 -7.78
CA LEU A 112 -15.01 -2.11 -9.25
C LEU A 112 -13.59 -2.17 -9.85
N CYS A 113 -12.57 -1.60 -9.19
CA CYS A 113 -11.18 -1.74 -9.62
C CYS A 113 -10.74 -3.23 -9.58
N GLY A 114 -11.00 -3.92 -8.48
CA GLY A 114 -10.68 -5.35 -8.35
C GLY A 114 -11.43 -6.21 -9.38
N LEU A 115 -12.74 -5.97 -9.53
CA LEU A 115 -13.57 -6.69 -10.50
C LEU A 115 -13.10 -6.47 -11.94
N LYS A 116 -12.90 -5.20 -12.32
CA LYS A 116 -12.43 -4.83 -13.67
C LYS A 116 -11.07 -5.44 -14.00
N GLY A 117 -10.13 -5.43 -13.05
CA GLY A 117 -8.80 -6.02 -13.25
C GLY A 117 -8.84 -7.50 -13.61
N ILE A 118 -9.68 -8.28 -12.92
CA ILE A 118 -9.84 -9.72 -13.21
C ILE A 118 -10.60 -9.93 -14.53
N GLN A 119 -11.63 -9.13 -14.79
CA GLN A 119 -12.36 -9.18 -16.06
C GLN A 119 -11.45 -8.94 -17.25
N GLU A 120 -10.61 -7.90 -17.22
CA GLU A 120 -9.69 -7.56 -18.29
C GLU A 120 -8.59 -8.62 -18.47
N HIS A 121 -8.06 -9.15 -17.37
CA HIS A 121 -7.02 -10.18 -17.42
C HIS A 121 -7.47 -11.44 -18.17
N PHE A 122 -8.70 -11.89 -17.93
CA PHE A 122 -9.25 -13.09 -18.59
C PHE A 122 -10.06 -12.79 -19.85
N GLY A 123 -10.23 -11.52 -20.23
CA GLY A 123 -11.10 -11.12 -21.35
C GLY A 123 -12.55 -11.59 -21.17
N LEU A 124 -13.11 -11.46 -19.96
CA LEU A 124 -14.47 -11.93 -19.68
C LEU A 124 -15.52 -11.01 -20.33
N ASN A 125 -16.23 -11.55 -21.32
CA ASN A 125 -17.29 -10.81 -22.02
C ASN A 125 -18.57 -10.65 -21.18
N ASN A 126 -18.89 -11.64 -20.35
CA ASN A 126 -20.04 -11.63 -19.43
C ASN A 126 -19.60 -12.20 -18.07
N PRO A 127 -19.02 -11.38 -17.18
CA PRO A 127 -18.71 -11.82 -15.82
C PRO A 127 -19.96 -12.29 -15.09
N THR A 128 -19.79 -13.18 -14.12
CA THR A 128 -20.89 -13.64 -13.26
C THR A 128 -21.36 -12.49 -12.38
N GLY A 129 -22.67 -12.16 -12.41
CA GLY A 129 -23.26 -11.22 -11.45
C GLY A 129 -23.22 -11.76 -10.03
N MET A 130 -23.29 -10.87 -9.04
CA MET A 130 -23.14 -11.27 -7.64
C MET A 130 -23.81 -10.30 -6.67
N ASN A 131 -24.35 -10.83 -5.59
CA ASN A 131 -24.71 -10.08 -4.39
C ASN A 131 -23.53 -10.13 -3.42
N CYS A 132 -23.07 -8.97 -2.95
CA CYS A 132 -21.95 -8.84 -2.04
C CYS A 132 -22.35 -7.98 -0.83
N LEU A 133 -22.13 -8.50 0.39
CA LEU A 133 -22.19 -7.71 1.61
C LEU A 133 -20.78 -7.59 2.20
N LEU A 134 -20.33 -6.36 2.37
CA LEU A 134 -19.00 -6.04 2.87
C LEU A 134 -19.02 -5.69 4.36
N ASP A 135 -17.98 -6.12 5.06
CA ASP A 135 -17.68 -5.76 6.44
C ASP A 135 -16.17 -5.56 6.60
N GLY A 136 -15.73 -4.33 6.86
CA GLY A 136 -14.33 -3.96 7.01
C GLY A 136 -14.02 -3.47 8.41
N THR A 137 -12.93 -3.97 9.01
CA THR A 137 -12.48 -3.57 10.36
C THR A 137 -11.22 -2.71 10.33
N ILE A 138 -10.62 -2.50 9.15
CA ILE A 138 -9.48 -1.61 8.97
C ILE A 138 -9.97 -0.16 9.13
N PRO A 139 -9.36 0.66 10.01
CA PRO A 139 -9.67 2.08 10.08
C PRO A 139 -9.51 2.74 8.69
N PRO A 140 -10.57 3.31 8.12
CA PRO A 140 -10.52 3.86 6.76
C PRO A 140 -9.60 5.08 6.70
N SER A 141 -8.98 5.32 5.54
CA SER A 141 -8.19 6.53 5.28
C SER A 141 -7.09 6.81 6.30
N SER A 142 -6.53 5.76 6.92
CA SER A 142 -5.59 5.85 8.05
C SER A 142 -4.18 5.33 7.73
N GLY A 143 -3.87 5.09 6.46
CA GLY A 143 -2.55 4.56 6.08
C GLY A 143 -2.38 3.05 6.27
N LEU A 144 -3.41 2.29 6.71
CA LEU A 144 -3.40 0.82 6.83
C LEU A 144 -3.89 0.05 5.58
N SER A 145 -3.96 0.74 4.44
CA SER A 145 -4.35 0.16 3.14
C SER A 145 -5.74 -0.48 3.10
N SER A 146 -6.74 0.16 3.75
CA SER A 146 -8.13 -0.26 3.63
C SER A 146 -8.64 -0.26 2.17
N SER A 147 -8.11 0.64 1.32
CA SER A 147 -8.44 0.68 -0.11
C SER A 147 -7.91 -0.54 -0.85
N SER A 148 -6.63 -0.86 -0.69
CA SER A 148 -6.00 -1.99 -1.35
C SER A 148 -6.54 -3.31 -0.85
N ALA A 149 -6.84 -3.44 0.44
CA ALA A 149 -7.54 -4.60 0.99
C ALA A 149 -8.91 -4.80 0.30
N LEU A 150 -9.67 -3.73 0.08
CA LEU A 150 -10.95 -3.80 -0.65
C LEU A 150 -10.75 -4.20 -2.12
N VAL A 151 -9.75 -3.64 -2.82
CA VAL A 151 -9.43 -4.01 -4.20
C VAL A 151 -9.02 -5.49 -4.30
N CYS A 152 -8.13 -5.95 -3.42
CA CYS A 152 -7.64 -7.33 -3.39
C CYS A 152 -8.78 -8.30 -3.08
N CYS A 153 -9.62 -7.97 -2.09
CA CYS A 153 -10.77 -8.78 -1.74
C CYS A 153 -11.76 -8.87 -2.91
N ALA A 154 -12.06 -7.76 -3.58
CA ALA A 154 -12.95 -7.74 -4.74
C ALA A 154 -12.40 -8.50 -5.95
N GLY A 155 -11.08 -8.42 -6.18
CA GLY A 155 -10.39 -9.22 -7.19
C GLY A 155 -10.53 -10.72 -6.90
N LEU A 156 -10.26 -11.14 -5.67
CA LEU A 156 -10.38 -12.54 -5.27
C LEU A 156 -11.83 -13.05 -5.29
N VAL A 157 -12.81 -12.22 -4.89
CA VAL A 157 -14.25 -12.49 -5.06
C VAL A 157 -14.58 -12.74 -6.53
N THR A 158 -14.12 -11.86 -7.43
CA THR A 158 -14.40 -11.95 -8.87
C THR A 158 -13.76 -13.19 -9.48
N LEU A 159 -12.53 -13.52 -9.09
CA LEU A 159 -11.82 -14.72 -9.50
C LEU A 159 -12.62 -15.98 -9.12
N LYS A 160 -13.03 -16.08 -7.85
CA LYS A 160 -13.77 -17.23 -7.32
C LYS A 160 -15.17 -17.35 -7.93
N ALA A 161 -15.91 -16.25 -8.04
CA ALA A 161 -17.27 -16.24 -8.61
C ALA A 161 -17.30 -16.73 -10.07
N ASN A 162 -16.24 -16.47 -10.83
CA ASN A 162 -16.11 -16.89 -12.23
C ASN A 162 -15.37 -18.24 -12.41
N GLY A 163 -15.08 -18.97 -11.32
CA GLY A 163 -14.43 -20.27 -11.37
C GLY A 163 -13.04 -20.25 -12.00
N LYS A 164 -12.32 -19.13 -11.86
CA LYS A 164 -10.95 -18.95 -12.37
C LYS A 164 -9.91 -19.17 -11.27
N THR A 165 -8.65 -19.29 -11.66
CA THR A 165 -7.52 -19.51 -10.76
C THR A 165 -6.34 -18.64 -11.18
N LEU A 166 -5.65 -18.05 -10.21
CA LEU A 166 -4.42 -17.27 -10.36
C LEU A 166 -3.53 -17.50 -9.15
N SER A 167 -2.22 -17.36 -9.32
CA SER A 167 -1.28 -17.30 -8.22
C SER A 167 -1.47 -16.02 -7.38
N LYS A 168 -0.99 -16.05 -6.13
CA LYS A 168 -0.95 -14.86 -5.25
C LYS A 168 -0.17 -13.70 -5.90
N VAL A 169 0.92 -13.99 -6.60
CA VAL A 169 1.73 -13.00 -7.32
C VAL A 169 0.93 -12.34 -8.45
N GLU A 170 0.26 -13.12 -9.29
CA GLU A 170 -0.55 -12.56 -10.39
C GLU A 170 -1.69 -11.70 -9.84
N LEU A 171 -2.35 -12.13 -8.77
CA LEU A 171 -3.40 -11.35 -8.10
C LEU A 171 -2.87 -10.02 -7.56
N ALA A 172 -1.72 -10.03 -6.88
CA ALA A 172 -1.07 -8.82 -6.42
C ALA A 172 -0.77 -7.87 -7.59
N GLU A 173 -0.13 -8.35 -8.65
CA GLU A 173 0.23 -7.53 -9.81
C GLU A 173 -0.99 -6.95 -10.55
N ILE A 174 -2.06 -7.73 -10.70
CA ILE A 174 -3.31 -7.29 -11.32
C ILE A 174 -3.97 -6.22 -10.44
N CYS A 175 -4.09 -6.47 -9.12
CA CYS A 175 -4.73 -5.53 -8.21
C CYS A 175 -3.92 -4.23 -8.07
N THR A 176 -2.58 -4.29 -8.10
CA THR A 176 -1.73 -3.10 -8.16
C THR A 176 -2.02 -2.25 -9.39
N LYS A 177 -2.19 -2.88 -10.56
CA LYS A 177 -2.51 -2.14 -11.80
C LYS A 177 -3.94 -1.60 -11.77
N SER A 178 -4.89 -2.40 -11.30
CA SER A 178 -6.30 -2.05 -11.36
C SER A 178 -6.71 -1.02 -10.31
N GLU A 179 -6.06 -0.97 -9.14
CA GLU A 179 -6.32 0.09 -8.16
C GLU A 179 -6.04 1.49 -8.74
N ARG A 180 -5.09 1.61 -9.67
CA ARG A 180 -4.82 2.89 -10.37
C ARG A 180 -6.02 3.41 -11.18
N TYR A 181 -7.03 2.58 -11.45
CA TYR A 181 -8.28 3.06 -12.03
C TYR A 181 -9.00 4.07 -11.13
N ILE A 182 -8.76 4.07 -9.82
CA ILE A 182 -9.29 5.09 -8.91
C ILE A 182 -8.64 6.47 -9.12
N GLY A 183 -7.47 6.51 -9.75
CA GLY A 183 -6.72 7.74 -10.05
C GLY A 183 -5.41 7.90 -9.27
N THR A 184 -5.10 7.02 -8.32
CA THR A 184 -3.82 7.02 -7.59
C THR A 184 -2.72 6.32 -8.39
N GLU A 185 -1.53 6.90 -8.46
CA GLU A 185 -0.38 6.37 -9.21
C GLU A 185 0.57 5.54 -8.33
N GLY A 186 0.01 4.80 -7.36
CA GLY A 186 0.76 4.06 -6.36
C GLY A 186 1.55 2.86 -6.86
N GLY A 187 2.43 2.37 -5.98
CA GLY A 187 3.22 1.16 -6.21
C GLY A 187 2.44 -0.10 -5.84
N GLY A 188 3.18 -1.20 -5.62
CA GLY A 188 2.62 -2.53 -5.44
C GLY A 188 2.70 -3.09 -4.02
N MET A 189 3.20 -2.32 -3.05
CA MET A 189 3.42 -2.81 -1.68
C MET A 189 2.17 -3.42 -1.07
N ASP A 190 1.09 -2.63 -1.07
CA ASP A 190 -0.13 -2.92 -0.31
C ASP A 190 -0.83 -4.19 -0.80
N GLN A 191 -0.97 -4.33 -2.13
CA GLN A 191 -1.62 -5.50 -2.72
C GLN A 191 -0.71 -6.73 -2.59
N SER A 192 0.60 -6.55 -2.74
CA SER A 192 1.57 -7.63 -2.58
C SER A 192 1.52 -8.23 -1.18
N ILE A 193 1.60 -7.41 -0.13
CA ILE A 193 1.56 -7.92 1.23
C ILE A 193 0.19 -8.50 1.60
N SER A 194 -0.91 -7.95 1.06
CA SER A 194 -2.25 -8.50 1.30
C SER A 194 -2.41 -9.95 0.80
N PHE A 195 -1.76 -10.30 -0.32
CA PHE A 195 -1.78 -11.67 -0.87
C PHE A 195 -0.61 -12.56 -0.37
N LEU A 196 0.57 -11.99 -0.16
CA LEU A 196 1.82 -12.72 0.07
C LEU A 196 2.26 -12.76 1.54
N ALA A 197 1.51 -12.13 2.46
CA ALA A 197 1.75 -12.28 3.88
C ALA A 197 1.63 -13.73 4.34
N GLU A 198 2.42 -14.07 5.34
CA GLU A 198 2.36 -15.35 6.05
C GLU A 198 2.47 -15.06 7.54
N GLU A 199 1.77 -15.87 8.33
CA GLU A 199 1.75 -15.76 9.77
C GLU A 199 3.17 -15.87 10.36
N GLY A 200 3.50 -14.99 11.29
CA GLY A 200 4.72 -15.06 12.10
C GLY A 200 5.92 -14.35 11.50
N THR A 201 5.77 -13.71 10.34
CA THR A 201 6.88 -13.06 9.65
C THR A 201 6.46 -11.79 8.91
N ALA A 202 7.31 -10.77 8.95
CA ALA A 202 7.25 -9.68 7.99
C ALA A 202 7.83 -10.13 6.64
N LYS A 203 7.60 -9.37 5.57
CA LYS A 203 8.16 -9.70 4.25
C LYS A 203 8.97 -8.53 3.71
N LEU A 204 10.17 -8.83 3.20
CA LEU A 204 10.80 -7.96 2.21
C LEU A 204 10.09 -8.20 0.88
N ILE A 205 9.32 -7.21 0.42
CA ILE A 205 8.66 -7.24 -0.88
C ILE A 205 9.56 -6.54 -1.90
N GLU A 206 10.02 -7.29 -2.89
CA GLU A 206 10.84 -6.79 -4.00
C GLU A 206 9.98 -6.69 -5.27
N PHE A 207 10.29 -5.74 -6.14
CA PHE A 207 9.55 -5.53 -7.38
C PHE A 207 10.45 -5.83 -8.60
N ARG A 208 9.88 -6.45 -9.64
CA ARG A 208 10.54 -6.79 -10.92
C ARG A 208 11.71 -7.79 -10.81
N PRO A 209 11.43 -9.09 -10.62
CA PRO A 209 10.10 -9.70 -10.46
C PRO A 209 9.54 -9.48 -9.05
N LEU A 210 8.21 -9.55 -8.92
CA LEU A 210 7.56 -9.51 -7.60
C LEU A 210 8.00 -10.72 -6.78
N ARG A 211 8.63 -10.47 -5.62
CA ARG A 211 9.08 -11.50 -4.67
C ARG A 211 8.76 -11.07 -3.25
N ALA A 212 8.46 -12.03 -2.40
CA ALA A 212 8.31 -11.84 -0.97
C ALA A 212 9.31 -12.76 -0.26
N THR A 213 10.18 -12.18 0.57
CA THR A 213 11.17 -12.93 1.37
C THR A 213 10.88 -12.69 2.84
N ASP A 214 10.87 -13.77 3.62
CA ASP A 214 10.65 -13.72 5.06
C ASP A 214 11.69 -12.84 5.75
N VAL A 215 11.20 -12.01 6.67
CA VAL A 215 12.00 -11.26 7.63
C VAL A 215 11.47 -11.60 9.01
N ARG A 216 12.32 -12.25 9.82
CA ARG A 216 12.03 -12.52 11.22
C ARG A 216 12.35 -11.27 12.03
N LEU A 217 11.36 -10.76 12.74
CA LEU A 217 11.52 -9.61 13.60
C LEU A 217 12.19 -10.05 14.92
N PRO A 218 13.01 -9.19 15.56
CA PRO A 218 13.64 -9.55 16.83
C PRO A 218 12.59 -9.78 17.92
N SER A 219 12.83 -10.77 18.77
CA SER A 219 12.02 -11.03 19.97
C SER A 219 12.26 -9.95 21.04
N GLY A 220 11.33 -9.81 21.99
CA GLY A 220 11.47 -8.86 23.09
C GLY A 220 11.07 -7.44 22.71
N ALA A 221 10.39 -7.27 21.57
CA ALA A 221 9.72 -6.03 21.21
C ALA A 221 8.44 -6.31 20.41
N ALA A 222 7.49 -5.39 20.52
CA ALA A 222 6.22 -5.39 19.83
C ALA A 222 6.07 -4.13 18.98
N PHE A 223 5.43 -4.28 17.82
CA PHE A 223 5.03 -3.16 16.98
C PHE A 223 3.62 -2.70 17.37
N VAL A 224 3.49 -1.43 17.76
CA VAL A 224 2.22 -0.80 18.18
C VAL A 224 1.78 0.22 17.14
N ILE A 225 0.53 0.11 16.69
CA ILE A 225 -0.09 1.01 15.71
C ILE A 225 -0.91 2.06 16.46
N ALA A 226 -0.54 3.34 16.34
CA ALA A 226 -1.26 4.46 16.91
C ALA A 226 -1.79 5.38 15.80
N ASN A 227 -3.10 5.60 15.77
CA ASN A 227 -3.77 6.45 14.78
C ASN A 227 -3.82 7.91 15.25
N SER A 228 -3.36 8.85 14.41
CA SER A 228 -3.43 10.29 14.66
C SER A 228 -4.87 10.81 14.67
N CYS A 229 -5.82 10.00 14.19
CA CYS A 229 -7.23 10.33 13.97
C CYS A 229 -7.44 11.42 12.91
N VAL A 230 -6.42 11.72 12.11
CA VAL A 230 -6.56 12.49 10.87
C VAL A 230 -6.86 11.50 9.74
N GLU A 231 -7.83 11.82 8.91
CA GLU A 231 -8.14 11.02 7.73
C GLU A 231 -7.55 11.67 6.48
N MET A 232 -6.78 10.90 5.71
CA MET A 232 -6.30 11.31 4.40
C MET A 232 -6.73 10.31 3.32
N ASN A 233 -7.68 10.75 2.49
CA ASN A 233 -8.08 10.01 1.29
C ASN A 233 -7.14 10.33 0.12
N LYS A 234 -6.28 9.35 -0.20
CA LYS A 234 -5.26 9.44 -1.25
C LYS A 234 -5.86 9.68 -2.64
N ALA A 235 -7.01 9.07 -2.94
CA ALA A 235 -7.67 9.22 -4.24
C ALA A 235 -8.41 10.56 -4.39
N ALA A 236 -8.78 11.21 -3.27
CA ALA A 236 -9.48 12.48 -3.28
C ALA A 236 -8.54 13.70 -3.34
N THR A 237 -7.23 13.50 -3.13
CA THR A 237 -6.24 14.59 -3.08
C THR A 237 -5.14 14.38 -4.12
N SER A 238 -4.42 15.45 -4.48
CA SER A 238 -3.31 15.37 -5.44
C SER A 238 -1.96 15.06 -4.80
N HIS A 239 -1.80 15.25 -3.48
CA HIS A 239 -0.53 15.16 -2.77
C HIS A 239 0.28 13.90 -3.09
N TYR A 240 -0.38 12.73 -3.06
CA TYR A 240 0.27 11.46 -3.36
C TYR A 240 0.82 11.41 -4.79
N ASN A 241 0.00 11.76 -5.80
CA ASN A 241 0.43 11.74 -7.20
C ASN A 241 1.49 12.81 -7.50
N ILE A 242 1.47 13.95 -6.82
CA ILE A 242 2.54 14.96 -6.93
C ILE A 242 3.89 14.32 -6.60
N ARG A 243 3.98 13.59 -5.49
CA ARG A 243 5.20 12.89 -5.07
C ARG A 243 5.66 11.85 -6.10
N VAL A 244 4.73 11.07 -6.66
CA VAL A 244 5.04 10.12 -7.74
C VAL A 244 5.60 10.85 -8.97
N MET A 245 5.03 11.99 -9.35
CA MET A 245 5.53 12.78 -10.47
C MET A 245 6.89 13.41 -10.18
N GLU A 246 7.13 13.92 -8.97
CA GLU A 246 8.44 14.43 -8.56
C GLU A 246 9.52 13.34 -8.70
N CYS A 247 9.27 12.11 -8.23
CA CYS A 247 10.20 10.99 -8.41
C CYS A 247 10.40 10.62 -9.89
N ARG A 248 9.33 10.62 -10.70
CA ARG A 248 9.39 10.33 -12.13
C ARG A 248 10.17 11.39 -12.90
N LEU A 249 10.04 12.66 -12.52
CA LEU A 249 10.79 13.77 -13.11
C LEU A 249 12.26 13.73 -12.69
N ALA A 250 12.54 13.48 -11.41
CA ALA A 250 13.90 13.27 -10.92
C ALA A 250 14.59 12.12 -11.65
N THR A 251 13.89 11.00 -11.88
CA THR A 251 14.36 9.88 -12.71
C THR A 251 14.80 10.35 -14.09
N LYS A 252 13.97 11.15 -14.76
CA LYS A 252 14.24 11.62 -16.13
C LYS A 252 15.43 12.58 -16.18
N LEU A 253 15.55 13.51 -15.24
CA LEU A 253 16.68 14.43 -15.18
C LEU A 253 18.00 13.71 -14.86
N LEU A 254 18.00 12.80 -13.88
CA LEU A 254 19.16 11.97 -13.53
C LEU A 254 19.60 11.13 -14.74
N SER A 255 18.64 10.47 -15.40
CA SER A 255 18.90 9.67 -16.60
C SER A 255 19.54 10.51 -17.70
N LYS A 256 18.99 11.70 -17.97
CA LYS A 256 19.50 12.57 -19.04
C LYS A 256 20.91 13.09 -18.73
N SER A 257 21.16 13.48 -17.48
CA SER A 257 22.47 13.96 -17.03
C SER A 257 23.55 12.88 -17.15
N LYS A 258 23.21 11.63 -16.82
CA LYS A 258 24.12 10.47 -16.96
C LYS A 258 24.05 9.79 -18.34
N SER A 259 23.55 10.50 -19.37
CA SER A 259 23.52 10.03 -20.77
C SER A 259 22.74 8.71 -21.02
N LEU A 260 21.74 8.41 -20.18
CA LEU A 260 20.82 7.29 -20.36
C LEU A 260 19.61 7.72 -21.21
N ASP A 261 18.89 6.74 -21.78
CA ASP A 261 17.62 6.96 -22.51
C ASP A 261 16.48 7.32 -21.52
N TRP A 262 16.47 8.58 -21.10
CA TRP A 262 15.52 9.12 -20.11
C TRP A 262 14.05 8.97 -20.53
N LYS A 263 13.75 8.78 -21.82
CA LYS A 263 12.38 8.58 -22.30
C LYS A 263 11.83 7.22 -21.84
N LYS A 264 12.69 6.20 -21.78
CA LYS A 264 12.33 4.85 -21.30
C LYS A 264 12.37 4.70 -19.78
N MET A 265 13.12 5.56 -19.09
CA MET A 265 13.24 5.51 -17.63
C MET A 265 12.00 6.11 -16.96
N LEU A 266 11.43 5.34 -16.02
CA LEU A 266 10.19 5.70 -15.31
C LEU A 266 10.39 5.79 -13.80
N ARG A 267 11.39 5.09 -13.25
CA ARG A 267 11.62 4.99 -11.81
C ARG A 267 13.08 5.24 -11.43
N LEU A 268 13.30 5.71 -10.21
CA LEU A 268 14.62 6.00 -9.67
C LEU A 268 15.50 4.74 -9.62
N GLN A 269 14.92 3.57 -9.30
CA GLN A 269 15.64 2.30 -9.33
C GLN A 269 16.12 1.92 -10.75
N ASP A 270 15.43 2.35 -11.81
CA ASP A 270 15.87 2.09 -13.19
C ASP A 270 17.20 2.79 -13.50
N VAL A 271 17.40 3.98 -12.93
CA VAL A 271 18.63 4.77 -13.08
C VAL A 271 19.78 4.07 -12.38
N GLN A 272 19.59 3.70 -11.11
CA GLN A 272 20.60 2.98 -10.34
C GLN A 272 20.99 1.68 -11.06
N ALA A 273 20.01 0.88 -11.46
CA ALA A 273 20.25 -0.41 -12.12
C ALA A 273 21.01 -0.24 -13.44
N SER A 274 20.70 0.81 -14.21
CA SER A 274 21.37 1.10 -15.49
C SER A 274 22.81 1.59 -15.31
N LEU A 275 23.10 2.28 -14.21
CA LEU A 275 24.45 2.74 -13.89
C LEU A 275 25.30 1.68 -13.20
N GLY A 276 24.66 0.68 -12.56
CA GLY A 276 25.37 -0.39 -11.85
C GLY A 276 26.08 0.08 -10.58
N VAL A 277 25.53 1.10 -9.90
CA VAL A 277 26.13 1.75 -8.72
C VAL A 277 25.35 1.47 -7.43
N SER A 278 26.01 1.65 -6.30
CA SER A 278 25.42 1.54 -4.95
C SER A 278 24.41 2.65 -4.65
N LEU A 279 23.65 2.50 -3.55
CA LEU A 279 22.70 3.53 -3.12
C LEU A 279 23.42 4.78 -2.59
N GLU A 280 24.58 4.60 -1.97
CA GLU A 280 25.46 5.66 -1.50
C GLU A 280 25.99 6.50 -2.67
N GLU A 281 26.45 5.83 -3.74
CA GLU A 281 26.87 6.52 -4.97
C GLU A 281 25.68 7.25 -5.63
N MET A 282 24.48 6.69 -5.60
CA MET A 282 23.29 7.40 -6.10
C MET A 282 22.98 8.67 -5.31
N LEU A 283 23.21 8.70 -3.99
CA LEU A 283 23.06 9.89 -3.18
C LEU A 283 24.06 10.98 -3.60
N THR A 284 25.32 10.62 -3.84
CA THR A 284 26.33 11.55 -4.40
C THR A 284 25.90 12.07 -5.77
N ILE A 285 25.40 11.19 -6.64
CA ILE A 285 24.89 11.58 -7.97
C ILE A 285 23.72 12.56 -7.86
N VAL A 286 22.82 12.37 -6.90
CA VAL A 286 21.72 13.33 -6.67
C VAL A 286 22.26 14.70 -6.28
N GLU A 287 23.27 14.77 -5.41
CA GLU A 287 23.91 16.02 -4.99
C GLU A 287 24.65 16.73 -6.12
N GLU A 288 25.25 15.99 -7.05
CA GLU A 288 25.92 16.55 -8.22
C GLU A 288 24.93 17.07 -9.28
N VAL A 289 23.79 16.39 -9.46
CA VAL A 289 22.94 16.57 -10.65
C VAL A 289 21.70 17.42 -10.37
N LEU A 290 21.08 17.26 -9.20
CA LEU A 290 19.83 17.94 -8.86
C LEU A 290 20.11 19.06 -7.87
N HIS A 291 19.76 20.30 -8.22
CA HIS A 291 19.87 21.40 -7.26
C HIS A 291 18.74 21.33 -6.22
N PRO A 292 18.97 21.86 -5.00
CA PRO A 292 18.00 21.74 -3.91
C PRO A 292 16.74 22.60 -4.10
N GLU A 293 16.79 23.70 -4.86
CA GLU A 293 15.60 24.53 -5.05
C GLU A 293 14.51 23.82 -5.89
N PRO A 294 13.22 24.11 -5.68
CA PRO A 294 12.14 23.55 -6.49
C PRO A 294 12.30 23.91 -7.97
N TYR A 295 12.21 22.90 -8.83
CA TYR A 295 12.28 23.06 -10.28
C TYR A 295 10.95 23.59 -10.83
N SER A 296 11.00 24.60 -11.71
CA SER A 296 9.79 25.03 -12.44
C SER A 296 9.46 24.11 -13.62
N THR A 297 8.22 24.17 -14.11
CA THR A 297 7.82 23.47 -15.33
C THR A 297 8.67 23.85 -16.55
N GLU A 298 9.03 25.12 -16.69
CA GLU A 298 9.84 25.66 -17.79
C GLU A 298 11.27 25.15 -17.70
N GLU A 299 11.83 25.12 -16.50
CA GLU A 299 13.15 24.58 -16.25
C GLU A 299 13.22 23.09 -16.60
N ILE A 300 12.25 22.29 -16.13
CA ILE A 300 12.16 20.86 -16.48
C ILE A 300 12.06 20.67 -17.99
N CYS A 301 11.22 21.46 -18.68
CA CYS A 301 11.08 21.41 -20.12
C CYS A 301 12.41 21.71 -20.82
N LYS A 302 13.14 22.74 -20.37
CA LYS A 302 14.46 23.10 -20.88
C LYS A 302 15.48 21.98 -20.65
N CYS A 303 15.55 21.44 -19.43
CA CYS A 303 16.44 20.34 -19.08
C CYS A 303 16.17 19.11 -19.95
N LEU A 304 14.91 18.75 -20.17
CA LEU A 304 14.52 17.56 -20.96
C LEU A 304 14.49 17.81 -22.46
N GLY A 305 14.43 19.07 -22.91
CA GLY A 305 14.32 19.43 -24.32
C GLY A 305 12.94 19.07 -24.89
N ILE A 306 11.88 19.33 -24.13
CA ILE A 306 10.49 19.05 -24.50
C ILE A 306 9.62 20.30 -24.37
N SER A 307 8.43 20.26 -24.97
CA SER A 307 7.43 21.32 -24.77
C SER A 307 6.67 21.15 -23.45
N LEU A 308 6.03 22.23 -22.99
CA LEU A 308 5.12 22.18 -21.83
C LEU A 308 3.92 21.27 -22.08
N GLU A 309 3.47 21.18 -23.34
CA GLU A 309 2.40 20.27 -23.74
C GLU A 309 2.83 18.81 -23.60
N ASP A 310 4.04 18.45 -24.03
CA ASP A 310 4.59 17.11 -23.86
C ASP A 310 4.75 16.77 -22.37
N LEU A 311 5.24 17.72 -21.55
CA LEU A 311 5.34 17.52 -20.10
C LEU A 311 3.99 17.17 -19.48
N ARG A 312 2.94 17.94 -19.81
CA ARG A 312 1.58 17.77 -19.26
C ARG A 312 0.86 16.52 -19.77
N SER A 313 1.04 16.16 -21.03
CA SER A 313 0.29 15.08 -21.69
C SER A 313 0.98 13.72 -21.59
N GLN A 314 2.33 13.67 -21.54
CA GLN A 314 3.08 12.42 -21.61
C GLN A 314 3.75 12.02 -20.29
N ILE A 315 3.98 12.96 -19.36
CA ILE A 315 4.73 12.69 -18.13
C ILE A 315 3.85 12.87 -16.88
N LEU A 316 3.19 14.02 -16.76
CA LEU A 316 2.34 14.35 -15.60
C LEU A 316 1.02 13.55 -15.61
N SER A 317 0.51 13.26 -14.42
CA SER A 317 -0.84 12.69 -14.25
C SER A 317 -1.91 13.77 -14.39
N GLN A 318 -3.15 13.38 -14.68
CA GLN A 318 -4.27 14.31 -14.87
C GLN A 318 -4.43 15.32 -13.71
N ASN A 319 -4.29 14.87 -12.46
CA ASN A 319 -4.42 15.71 -11.26
C ASN A 319 -3.13 16.44 -10.85
N THR A 320 -2.07 16.39 -11.66
CA THR A 320 -0.80 17.09 -11.40
C THR A 320 -0.41 18.09 -12.50
N GLN A 321 -1.20 18.21 -13.57
CA GLN A 321 -0.92 19.12 -14.70
C GLN A 321 -0.88 20.61 -14.33
N ASN A 322 -1.53 20.99 -13.23
CA ASN A 322 -1.59 22.37 -12.73
C ASN A 322 -0.48 22.69 -11.71
N VAL A 323 0.39 21.73 -11.39
CA VAL A 323 1.53 21.95 -10.49
C VAL A 323 2.61 22.71 -11.25
N SER A 324 3.07 23.82 -10.67
CA SER A 324 4.07 24.70 -11.29
C SER A 324 5.51 24.42 -10.84
N THR A 325 5.70 23.79 -9.68
CA THR A 325 7.02 23.52 -9.10
C THR A 325 7.16 22.10 -8.54
N PHE A 326 8.36 21.53 -8.60
CA PHE A 326 8.65 20.14 -8.23
C PHE A 326 9.95 20.02 -7.44
N LYS A 327 9.92 19.35 -6.27
CA LYS A 327 11.07 19.18 -5.37
C LYS A 327 11.88 17.92 -5.69
N LEU A 328 12.55 17.92 -6.84
CA LEU A 328 13.21 16.72 -7.38
C LEU A 328 14.35 16.19 -6.50
N TYR A 329 15.21 17.10 -6.02
CA TYR A 329 16.35 16.76 -5.16
C TYR A 329 15.89 16.05 -3.88
N GLN A 330 14.93 16.63 -3.16
CA GLN A 330 14.51 16.11 -1.88
C GLN A 330 13.84 14.74 -2.02
N ARG A 331 13.02 14.56 -3.06
CA ARG A 331 12.32 13.29 -3.29
C ARG A 331 13.30 12.19 -3.67
N ALA A 332 14.28 12.49 -4.53
CA ALA A 332 15.33 11.53 -4.88
C ALA A 332 16.18 11.15 -3.67
N LYS A 333 16.63 12.14 -2.87
CA LYS A 333 17.44 11.90 -1.67
C LYS A 333 16.70 11.06 -0.62
N HIS A 334 15.41 11.34 -0.40
CA HIS A 334 14.55 10.49 0.41
C HIS A 334 14.54 9.05 -0.11
N VAL A 335 14.18 8.85 -1.38
CA VAL A 335 13.98 7.50 -1.96
C VAL A 335 15.25 6.65 -1.89
N TYR A 336 16.41 7.16 -2.31
CA TYR A 336 17.64 6.35 -2.28
C TYR A 336 18.09 6.05 -0.84
N SER A 337 17.98 7.02 0.08
CA SER A 337 18.33 6.78 1.49
C SER A 337 17.36 5.84 2.20
N GLU A 338 16.07 5.89 1.86
CA GLU A 338 15.04 5.01 2.41
C GLU A 338 15.19 3.57 1.90
N ALA A 339 15.52 3.40 0.62
CA ALA A 339 15.88 2.09 0.08
C ALA A 339 17.08 1.47 0.80
N ALA A 340 18.08 2.28 1.19
CA ALA A 340 19.24 1.81 1.94
C ALA A 340 18.85 1.36 3.36
N ARG A 341 17.99 2.14 4.03
CA ARG A 341 17.46 1.80 5.35
C ARG A 341 16.69 0.48 5.36
N VAL A 342 15.92 0.17 4.30
CA VAL A 342 15.23 -1.13 4.18
C VAL A 342 16.20 -2.30 4.16
N LEU A 343 17.29 -2.19 3.39
CA LEU A 343 18.30 -3.24 3.29
C LEU A 343 19.04 -3.43 4.61
N GLU A 344 19.38 -2.33 5.29
CA GLU A 344 20.04 -2.39 6.61
C GLU A 344 19.10 -2.95 7.68
N PHE A 345 17.82 -2.58 7.67
CA PHE A 345 16.81 -3.13 8.59
C PHE A 345 16.73 -4.65 8.45
N LYS A 346 16.62 -5.16 7.21
CA LYS A 346 16.62 -6.61 6.94
C LYS A 346 17.91 -7.28 7.42
N LYS A 347 19.05 -6.64 7.19
CA LYS A 347 20.36 -7.17 7.61
C LYS A 347 20.43 -7.29 9.13
N ILE A 348 20.05 -6.25 9.88
CA ILE A 348 20.00 -6.29 11.35
C ILE A 348 19.05 -7.39 11.85
N CYS A 349 17.86 -7.54 11.25
CA CYS A 349 16.95 -8.65 11.57
C CYS A 349 17.58 -10.03 11.33
N SER A 350 18.44 -10.16 10.31
CA SER A 350 19.07 -11.43 9.96
C SER A 350 20.29 -11.75 10.84
N GLU A 351 21.08 -10.74 11.19
CA GLU A 351 22.27 -10.86 12.03
C GLU A 351 21.93 -10.95 13.53
N ALA A 352 20.80 -10.35 13.93
CA ALA A 352 20.28 -10.33 15.30
C ALA A 352 21.34 -9.97 16.36
N PRO A 353 22.06 -8.83 16.24
CA PRO A 353 23.00 -8.39 17.27
C PRO A 353 22.28 -8.09 18.60
N ASP A 354 23.04 -8.09 19.71
CA ASP A 354 22.47 -7.84 21.05
C ASP A 354 21.71 -6.50 21.16
N ASN A 355 22.12 -5.49 20.39
CA ASN A 355 21.47 -4.18 20.30
C ASN A 355 20.54 -4.04 19.08
N ALA A 356 20.03 -5.13 18.50
CA ALA A 356 19.21 -5.11 17.28
C ALA A 356 18.00 -4.17 17.40
N ILE A 357 17.24 -4.24 18.50
CA ILE A 357 16.06 -3.39 18.72
C ILE A 357 16.44 -1.90 18.66
N GLN A 358 17.57 -1.53 19.26
CA GLN A 358 18.09 -0.17 19.21
C GLN A 358 18.43 0.24 17.76
N LEU A 359 19.19 -0.57 17.04
CA LEU A 359 19.59 -0.24 15.67
C LEU A 359 18.39 -0.12 14.72
N LEU A 360 17.43 -1.06 14.81
CA LEU A 360 16.22 -1.03 13.97
C LEU A 360 15.42 0.25 14.20
N GLY A 361 15.27 0.64 15.46
CA GLY A 361 14.47 1.81 15.72
C GLY A 361 15.21 3.14 15.48
N GLU A 362 16.55 3.18 15.50
CA GLU A 362 17.32 4.30 14.91
C GLU A 362 17.00 4.46 13.42
N LEU A 363 16.91 3.35 12.66
CA LEU A 363 16.50 3.38 11.25
C LEU A 363 15.06 3.87 11.07
N MET A 364 14.14 3.43 11.94
CA MET A 364 12.74 3.86 11.93
C MET A 364 12.63 5.38 12.17
N ASN A 365 13.38 5.91 13.14
CA ASN A 365 13.41 7.36 13.42
C ASN A 365 13.99 8.14 12.24
N GLN A 366 15.05 7.64 11.60
CA GLN A 366 15.64 8.25 10.40
C GLN A 366 14.65 8.24 9.22
N SER A 367 13.91 7.15 9.03
CA SER A 367 12.83 7.05 8.05
C SER A 367 11.78 8.14 8.30
N TYR A 368 11.28 8.26 9.54
CA TYR A 368 10.31 9.31 9.90
C TYR A 368 10.82 10.72 9.63
N ILE A 369 12.05 11.06 10.06
CA ILE A 369 12.65 12.38 9.80
C ILE A 369 12.74 12.63 8.30
N SER A 370 13.15 11.63 7.51
CA SER A 370 13.20 11.74 6.05
C SER A 370 11.81 11.95 5.44
N CYS A 371 10.79 11.23 5.88
CA CYS A 371 9.40 11.44 5.46
C CYS A 371 8.91 12.86 5.79
N LYS A 372 9.25 13.37 6.97
CA LYS A 372 8.86 14.71 7.43
C LYS A 372 9.57 15.82 6.66
N GLU A 373 10.90 15.79 6.61
CA GLU A 373 11.72 16.90 6.12
C GLU A 373 12.01 16.81 4.62
N MET A 374 12.31 15.61 4.13
CA MET A 374 12.71 15.40 2.73
C MET A 374 11.52 15.06 1.85
N TYR A 375 10.59 14.23 2.32
CA TYR A 375 9.41 13.86 1.55
C TYR A 375 8.20 14.76 1.78
N GLU A 376 8.18 15.50 2.89
CA GLU A 376 7.10 16.42 3.27
C GLU A 376 5.73 15.73 3.18
N CYS A 377 5.61 14.60 3.86
CA CYS A 377 4.40 13.79 3.90
C CYS A 377 3.91 13.44 5.33
N SER A 378 4.50 14.07 6.35
CA SER A 378 3.97 14.09 7.72
C SER A 378 2.93 15.21 7.92
N CYS A 379 2.32 15.27 9.10
CA CYS A 379 1.41 16.33 9.54
C CYS A 379 1.61 16.67 11.03
N PRO A 380 1.15 17.85 11.52
CA PRO A 380 1.36 18.25 12.91
C PRO A 380 0.82 17.28 13.96
N GLU A 381 -0.33 16.65 13.70
CA GLU A 381 -0.95 15.67 14.59
C GLU A 381 -0.10 14.40 14.69
N LEU A 382 0.42 13.94 13.57
CA LEU A 382 1.33 12.81 13.51
C LEU A 382 2.65 13.15 14.21
N ASP A 383 3.22 14.33 13.93
CA ASP A 383 4.45 14.79 14.57
C ASP A 383 4.31 14.81 16.10
N ARG A 384 3.19 15.35 16.61
CA ARG A 384 2.90 15.36 18.04
C ARG A 384 2.73 13.96 18.62
N LEU A 385 2.08 13.05 17.89
CA LEU A 385 1.93 11.66 18.30
C LEU A 385 3.30 10.98 18.44
N VAL A 386 4.20 11.20 17.47
CA VAL A 386 5.59 10.72 17.53
C VAL A 386 6.33 11.29 18.73
N ASP A 387 6.24 12.59 18.96
CA ASP A 387 6.90 13.23 20.10
C ASP A 387 6.39 12.64 21.43
N ILE A 388 5.09 12.40 21.57
CA ILE A 388 4.49 11.74 22.76
C ILE A 388 5.04 10.33 22.94
N CYS A 389 5.15 9.57 21.84
CA CYS A 389 5.73 8.24 21.87
C CYS A 389 7.20 8.30 22.32
N LEU A 390 8.00 9.23 21.79
CA LEU A 390 9.41 9.36 22.16
C LEU A 390 9.61 9.85 23.61
N ILE A 391 8.81 10.80 24.09
CA ILE A 391 8.95 11.40 25.44
C ILE A 391 8.65 10.39 26.55
N ASN A 392 7.60 9.58 26.42
CA ASN A 392 7.19 8.65 27.47
C ASN A 392 8.10 7.41 27.58
N LEU A 393 9.11 7.28 26.70
CA LEU A 393 9.99 6.12 26.59
C LEU A 393 11.44 6.41 27.04
N LEU A 394 11.67 7.54 27.73
CA LEU A 394 12.97 7.96 28.29
C LEU A 394 13.51 7.10 29.45
N GLN A 395 12.93 5.93 29.75
CA GLN A 395 13.45 4.99 30.76
C GLN A 395 13.95 3.64 30.20
N GLY A 396 13.95 3.47 28.88
CA GLY A 396 14.60 2.34 28.21
C GLY A 396 14.28 2.39 26.73
N HIS A 397 15.30 2.49 25.89
CA HIS A 397 15.35 2.28 24.43
C HIS A 397 14.07 2.01 23.59
N TYR A 398 13.26 2.99 23.15
CA TYR A 398 12.19 2.73 22.14
C TYR A 398 11.97 3.84 21.10
N MET A 399 11.47 3.45 19.92
CA MET A 399 11.72 4.08 18.62
C MET A 399 10.50 4.01 17.67
N VAL A 400 10.43 4.92 16.69
CA VAL A 400 9.21 5.25 15.94
C VAL A 400 9.44 5.28 14.43
N ASN A 401 8.60 4.57 13.65
CA ASN A 401 8.43 4.84 12.22
C ASN A 401 7.02 5.38 11.98
N CYS A 402 6.85 6.23 10.98
CA CYS A 402 5.56 6.78 10.65
C CYS A 402 5.17 6.48 9.22
N PHE A 403 3.87 6.26 9.05
CA PHE A 403 3.27 6.37 7.75
C PHE A 403 3.08 7.83 7.40
N PRO A 404 3.35 8.20 6.15
CA PRO A 404 2.75 9.36 5.56
C PRO A 404 1.24 9.33 5.86
N THR A 405 0.80 10.40 6.50
CA THR A 405 -0.59 10.84 6.68
C THR A 405 -1.31 10.54 7.99
N ASP A 406 -1.27 9.33 8.59
CA ASP A 406 -2.28 9.05 9.65
C ASP A 406 -1.87 8.10 10.80
N ILE A 407 -0.78 7.32 10.71
CA ILE A 407 -0.42 6.32 11.74
C ILE A 407 1.06 6.35 12.10
N CYS A 408 1.32 6.12 13.38
CA CYS A 408 2.63 5.89 13.97
C CYS A 408 2.78 4.39 14.31
N VAL A 409 3.93 3.81 13.95
CA VAL A 409 4.36 2.45 14.30
C VAL A 409 5.48 2.55 15.31
N ILE A 410 5.26 1.97 16.48
CA ILE A 410 6.18 2.07 17.62
C ILE A 410 6.77 0.70 17.87
N LEU A 411 8.09 0.59 17.95
CA LEU A 411 8.76 -0.60 18.44
C LEU A 411 9.00 -0.43 19.94
N SER A 412 8.31 -1.22 20.77
CA SER A 412 8.34 -1.17 22.24
C SER A 412 8.74 -2.52 22.83
N ASP A 413 9.51 -2.56 23.91
CA ASP A 413 9.75 -3.82 24.67
C ASP A 413 8.42 -4.35 25.21
N GLU A 414 8.32 -5.67 25.20
CA GLU A 414 7.19 -6.43 25.74
C GLU A 414 6.94 -6.08 27.21
N SER A 415 7.97 -5.77 28.01
CA SER A 415 7.81 -5.37 29.41
C SER A 415 7.07 -4.03 29.59
N CYS A 416 7.26 -3.08 28.66
CA CYS A 416 6.54 -1.80 28.63
C CYS A 416 5.16 -1.91 27.95
N SER A 417 4.95 -2.95 27.15
CA SER A 417 3.70 -3.13 26.39
C SER A 417 2.47 -3.22 27.31
N LEU A 418 2.61 -3.73 28.53
CA LEU A 418 1.55 -3.89 29.55
C LEU A 418 0.86 -2.57 29.98
N TRP A 419 1.52 -1.42 29.86
CA TRP A 419 0.92 -0.10 30.17
C TRP A 419 0.17 0.55 28.98
N LEU A 420 0.56 0.25 27.74
CA LEU A 420 -0.20 0.57 26.51
C LEU A 420 -1.27 -0.49 26.17
N TYR A 421 -1.18 -1.65 26.82
CA TYR A 421 -1.92 -2.89 26.58
C TYR A 421 -3.44 -2.80 26.72
N TYR A 422 -3.96 -1.81 27.45
CA TYR A 422 -5.40 -1.71 27.68
C TYR A 422 -6.22 -1.33 26.42
N ARG A 423 -5.60 -1.17 25.23
CA ARG A 423 -6.34 -0.87 24.00
C ARG A 423 -5.89 -1.54 22.70
N LEU A 424 -4.82 -2.33 22.66
CA LEU A 424 -4.29 -2.84 21.38
C LEU A 424 -3.79 -4.29 21.56
N CYS A 425 -4.69 -5.24 21.38
CA CYS A 425 -4.32 -6.65 21.20
C CYS A 425 -3.99 -6.88 19.72
N PHE A 426 -2.89 -7.57 19.45
CA PHE A 426 -2.63 -8.23 18.17
C PHE A 426 -2.25 -9.68 18.43
N TRP A 427 -2.87 -10.58 17.68
CA TRP A 427 -2.39 -11.92 17.42
C TRP A 427 -1.94 -11.99 15.96
N ILE A 428 -1.31 -13.10 15.59
CA ILE A 428 -0.71 -13.28 14.29
C ILE A 428 -1.60 -14.29 13.54
N ASP A 429 -2.36 -13.84 12.55
CA ASP A 429 -2.98 -14.65 11.48
C ASP A 429 -3.47 -13.69 10.38
N SER A 430 -2.86 -13.70 9.19
CA SER A 430 -3.49 -13.05 8.02
C SER A 430 -2.79 -13.31 6.69
N SER A 431 -3.45 -14.09 5.85
CA SER A 431 -3.26 -14.07 4.39
C SER A 431 -4.63 -13.92 3.71
N SER A 432 -4.68 -13.40 2.49
CA SER A 432 -5.94 -13.37 1.72
C SER A 432 -6.44 -14.79 1.47
N GLN A 433 -7.70 -15.05 1.83
CA GLN A 433 -8.27 -16.39 1.88
C GLN A 433 -9.71 -16.40 1.34
N VAL A 434 -10.08 -17.53 0.76
CA VAL A 434 -11.48 -17.87 0.48
C VAL A 434 -11.98 -18.74 1.64
N LEU A 435 -13.07 -18.35 2.29
CA LEU A 435 -13.68 -19.12 3.37
C LEU A 435 -14.93 -19.81 2.81
N CYS A 436 -15.03 -21.12 3.01
CA CYS A 436 -16.11 -21.95 2.46
C CYS A 436 -16.99 -22.57 3.55
#